data_AF-A0A0F9E629-F1
#
_entry.id   AF-A0A0F9E629-F1
#
_cell.length_a   1.000
_cell.length_b   1.000
_cell.length_c   1.000
_cell.angle_alpha   90.00
_cell.angle_beta   90.00
_cell.angle_gamma   90.00
#
_symmetry.space_group_name_H-M   'P 1'
#
loop_
_entity.id
_entity.type
_entity.pdbx_description
1 polymer ?
#
loop_
_entity_poly.entity_id
_entity_poly.type
_entity_poly.pdbx_seq_one_letter_code
_entity_poly.pdbx_strand_id
1 'polypeptide(L)'
;MPNKGDIVKGRHIGKVGSHSRESYVWVICPICQKGRWRTKTEIKRDRRPNSHLNRCHHCAVSQKGDKCVNWKGGKPKDRDGYILVYVPEDNFFAPMRNSIGYIREHRLVLAKQLGRNLHRWELVHHKGVKYPKGSIENKQDNRIDNLQLISDTRHNQITILEKRIAYLESKVLSLGGKP
;
A
#
# COMPACT_ATOMS: atom_id res chain seq x y z
N MET A 1 38.78 16.45 2.82
CA MET A 1 37.54 15.70 3.11
C MET A 1 37.86 14.22 3.03
N PRO A 2 37.28 13.34 3.88
CA PRO A 2 37.54 11.91 3.81
C PRO A 2 37.04 11.30 2.50
N ASN A 3 37.72 10.27 2.01
CA ASN A 3 37.31 9.45 0.87
C ASN A 3 36.33 8.36 1.32
N LYS A 4 35.48 7.88 0.40
CA LYS A 4 34.56 6.77 0.66
C LYS A 4 35.35 5.54 1.11
N GLY A 5 35.02 4.99 2.27
CA GLY A 5 35.70 3.82 2.83
C GLY A 5 36.80 4.15 3.83
N ASP A 6 37.16 5.43 4.01
CA ASP A 6 38.13 5.85 5.03
C ASP A 6 37.69 5.36 6.42
N ILE A 7 38.66 4.91 7.22
CA ILE A 7 38.41 4.35 8.55
C ILE A 7 39.10 5.19 9.62
N VAL A 8 38.35 5.55 10.67
CA VAL A 8 38.86 6.36 11.77
C VAL A 8 38.40 5.83 13.12
N LYS A 9 39.15 6.09 14.19
CA LYS A 9 38.69 5.83 15.55
C LYS A 9 37.74 6.92 16.02
N GLY A 10 36.70 6.55 16.76
CA GLY A 10 35.69 7.48 17.27
C GLY A 10 36.28 8.69 17.99
N ARG A 11 37.35 8.49 18.77
CA ARG A 11 38.06 9.57 19.46
C ARG A 11 38.58 10.68 18.53
N HIS A 12 38.95 10.37 17.28
CA HIS A 12 39.45 11.38 16.33
C HIS A 12 38.32 12.11 15.59
N ILE A 13 37.07 11.71 15.79
CA ILE A 13 35.87 12.36 15.24
C ILE A 13 34.93 12.85 16.35
N GLY A 14 35.48 13.12 17.54
CA GLY A 14 34.74 13.70 18.67
C GLY A 14 33.78 12.75 19.38
N LYS A 15 33.92 11.43 19.23
CA LYS A 15 33.13 10.45 20.01
C LYS A 15 33.75 10.19 21.37
N VAL A 16 32.90 10.10 22.38
CA VAL A 16 33.27 9.90 23.79
C VAL A 16 32.81 8.54 24.31
N GLY A 17 33.30 8.13 25.48
CA GLY A 17 32.89 6.88 26.13
C GLY A 17 33.23 5.63 25.31
N SER A 18 32.34 4.63 25.33
CA SER A 18 32.48 3.39 24.56
C SER A 18 32.66 3.65 23.05
N HIS A 19 31.96 4.66 22.52
CA HIS A 19 32.03 5.05 21.12
C HIS A 19 33.38 5.64 20.69
N SER A 20 34.22 6.08 21.63
CA SER A 20 35.56 6.61 21.33
C SER A 20 36.52 5.52 20.81
N ARG A 21 36.34 4.28 21.27
CA ARG A 21 37.19 3.12 20.95
C ARG A 21 36.76 2.38 19.67
N GLU A 22 35.51 2.59 19.26
CA GLU A 22 34.94 2.02 18.04
C GLU A 22 35.61 2.58 16.78
N SER A 23 35.57 1.78 15.71
CA SER A 23 36.05 2.21 14.39
C SER A 23 34.86 2.65 13.56
N TYR A 24 35.01 3.76 12.85
CA TYR A 24 34.01 4.34 11.99
C TYR A 24 34.50 4.31 10.55
N VAL A 25 33.57 4.16 9.61
CA VAL A 25 33.82 4.16 8.17
C VAL A 25 33.09 5.35 7.57
N TRP A 26 33.77 6.09 6.70
CA TRP A 26 33.16 7.18 5.94
C TRP A 26 32.31 6.59 4.80
N VAL A 27 31.02 6.89 4.81
CA VAL A 27 30.08 6.43 3.79
C VAL A 27 29.46 7.61 3.05
N ILE A 28 29.34 7.48 1.73
CA ILE A 28 28.73 8.48 0.86
C ILE A 28 27.34 8.00 0.45
N CYS A 29 26.33 8.86 0.61
CA CYS A 29 24.99 8.54 0.13
C CYS A 29 24.96 8.46 -1.40
N PRO A 30 24.48 7.37 -2.02
CA PRO A 30 24.45 7.24 -3.48
C PRO A 30 23.45 8.17 -4.16
N ILE A 31 22.56 8.84 -3.42
CA ILE A 31 21.52 9.73 -3.96
C ILE A 31 21.97 11.18 -3.91
N CYS A 32 22.32 11.71 -2.73
CA CYS A 32 22.69 13.12 -2.57
C CYS A 32 24.19 13.37 -2.41
N GLN A 33 25.02 12.33 -2.46
CA GLN A 33 26.48 12.41 -2.36
C GLN A 33 27.01 13.03 -1.05
N LYS A 34 26.17 13.20 -0.03
CA LYS A 34 26.60 13.65 1.31
C LYS A 34 27.27 12.51 2.07
N GLY A 35 28.46 12.80 2.61
CA GLY A 35 29.27 11.89 3.41
C GLY A 35 28.91 11.91 4.91
N ARG A 36 29.11 10.79 5.60
CA ARG A 36 28.96 10.67 7.06
C ARG A 36 29.79 9.53 7.64
N TRP A 37 30.12 9.62 8.92
CA TRP A 37 30.71 8.52 9.68
C TRP A 37 29.64 7.53 10.15
N ARG A 38 29.85 6.22 9.94
CA ARG A 38 29.05 5.12 10.48
C ARG A 38 29.93 4.12 11.20
N THR A 39 29.43 3.38 12.17
CA THR A 39 30.27 2.39 12.86
C THR A 39 30.62 1.26 11.90
N LYS A 40 31.86 0.76 11.96
CA LYS A 40 32.34 -0.38 11.16
C LYS A 40 31.51 -1.64 11.45
N THR A 41 30.98 -1.75 12.66
CA THR A 41 30.11 -2.85 13.10
C THR A 41 28.76 -2.83 12.39
N GLU A 42 28.11 -1.65 12.27
CA GLU A 42 26.85 -1.50 11.52
C GLU A 42 27.03 -1.89 10.06
N ILE A 43 28.08 -1.40 9.40
CA ILE A 43 28.35 -1.69 7.98
C ILE A 43 28.62 -3.18 7.75
N LYS A 44 29.33 -3.87 8.66
CA LYS A 44 29.57 -5.31 8.55
C LYS A 44 28.31 -6.17 8.71
N ARG A 45 27.33 -5.71 9.48
CA ARG A 45 26.09 -6.46 9.75
C ARG A 45 25.10 -6.41 8.60
N ASP A 46 25.26 -5.49 7.66
CA ASP A 46 24.30 -5.24 6.61
C ASP A 46 24.82 -5.62 5.22
N ARG A 47 24.23 -6.66 4.63
CA ARG A 47 24.57 -7.16 3.30
C ARG A 47 23.71 -6.56 2.17
N ARG A 48 22.82 -5.61 2.47
CA ARG A 48 21.83 -5.11 1.50
C ARG A 48 22.31 -3.81 0.83
N PRO A 49 22.38 -3.74 -0.52
CA PRO A 49 22.86 -2.55 -1.22
C PRO A 49 22.00 -1.30 -0.99
N ASN A 50 20.68 -1.46 -0.73
CA ASN A 50 19.70 -0.38 -0.57
C ASN A 50 19.30 -0.06 0.88
N SER A 51 20.13 -0.40 1.86
CA SER A 51 19.78 -0.13 3.24
C SER A 51 19.92 1.35 3.65
N HIS A 52 19.29 1.68 4.77
CA HIS A 52 19.45 2.96 5.49
C HIS A 52 20.90 3.17 6.01
N LEU A 53 21.77 2.17 5.92
CA LEU A 53 23.19 2.29 6.26
C LEU A 53 24.02 2.86 5.11
N ASN A 54 23.61 2.67 3.85
CA ASN A 54 24.25 3.31 2.68
C ASN A 54 23.62 4.65 2.32
N ARG A 55 22.30 4.81 2.46
CA ARG A 55 21.59 6.07 2.15
C ARG A 55 21.46 6.97 3.37
N CYS A 56 21.52 8.28 3.19
CA CYS A 56 21.20 9.20 4.29
C CYS A 56 19.70 9.13 4.61
N HIS A 57 19.32 9.44 5.86
CA HIS A 57 17.92 9.36 6.31
C HIS A 57 16.98 10.16 5.40
N HIS A 58 17.35 11.41 5.07
CA HIS A 58 16.59 12.27 4.16
C HIS A 58 16.29 11.61 2.81
N CYS A 59 17.30 11.05 2.14
CA CYS A 59 17.10 10.39 0.85
C CYS A 59 16.41 9.02 0.95
N ALA A 60 16.49 8.36 2.11
CA ALA A 60 15.78 7.10 2.36
C ALA A 60 14.27 7.36 2.53
N VAL A 61 13.87 8.40 3.27
CA VAL A 61 12.46 8.73 3.50
C VAL A 61 11.81 9.48 2.33
N SER A 62 12.61 10.13 1.47
CA SER A 62 12.11 10.91 0.33
C SER A 62 11.83 10.09 -0.93
N GLN A 63 11.90 8.75 -0.88
CA GLN A 63 11.55 7.93 -2.03
C GLN A 63 10.05 7.99 -2.30
N LYS A 64 9.68 8.49 -3.48
CA LYS A 64 8.29 8.57 -3.97
C LYS A 64 8.09 7.60 -5.12
N GLY A 65 6.84 7.22 -5.37
CA GLY A 65 6.48 6.39 -6.51
C GLY A 65 7.17 5.03 -6.47
N ASP A 66 7.48 4.50 -7.65
CA ASP A 66 8.15 3.23 -7.93
C ASP A 66 9.47 3.00 -7.19
N LYS A 67 10.12 4.08 -6.78
CA LYS A 67 11.36 4.02 -5.99
C LYS A 67 11.12 3.66 -4.53
N CYS A 68 9.89 3.76 -4.01
CA CYS A 68 9.56 3.36 -2.64
C CYS A 68 9.29 1.86 -2.56
N VAL A 69 9.93 1.17 -1.61
CA VAL A 69 9.74 -0.29 -1.40
C VAL A 69 8.29 -0.68 -1.10
N ASN A 70 7.49 0.26 -0.58
CA ASN A 70 6.08 0.06 -0.29
C ASN A 70 5.17 0.47 -1.46
N TRP A 71 5.73 0.83 -2.61
CA TRP A 71 4.96 1.25 -3.77
C TRP A 71 4.29 0.06 -4.44
N LYS A 72 2.96 0.07 -4.44
CA LYS A 72 2.12 -0.97 -5.03
C LYS A 72 1.48 -0.50 -6.34
N GLY A 73 2.31 0.01 -7.27
CA GLY A 73 1.86 0.41 -8.61
C GLY A 73 1.07 1.71 -8.67
N GLY A 74 1.31 2.65 -7.74
CA GLY A 74 0.75 4.01 -7.78
C GLY A 74 -0.70 4.16 -7.32
N LYS A 75 -1.44 3.06 -7.14
CA LYS A 75 -2.81 3.08 -6.61
C LYS A 75 -2.81 2.57 -5.16
N PRO A 76 -2.99 3.44 -4.14
CA PRO A 76 -3.09 2.98 -2.77
C PRO A 76 -4.30 2.05 -2.64
N LYS A 77 -4.11 0.94 -1.92
CA LYS A 77 -5.17 -0.04 -1.66
C LYS A 77 -5.42 -0.15 -0.16
N ASP A 78 -6.67 -0.33 0.23
CA ASP A 78 -7.00 -0.65 1.62
C ASP A 78 -6.70 -2.13 1.95
N ARG A 79 -6.89 -2.50 3.22
CA ARG A 79 -6.68 -3.87 3.72
C ARG A 79 -7.57 -4.91 3.02
N ASP A 80 -8.70 -4.49 2.46
CA ASP A 80 -9.67 -5.37 1.80
C ASP A 80 -9.36 -5.52 0.31
N GLY A 81 -8.40 -4.74 -0.23
CA GLY A 81 -7.94 -4.78 -1.61
C GLY A 81 -8.58 -3.75 -2.54
N TYR A 82 -9.38 -2.81 -2.00
CA TYR A 82 -10.01 -1.75 -2.80
C TYR A 82 -9.05 -0.60 -3.06
N ILE A 83 -9.11 -0.04 -4.27
CA ILE A 83 -8.35 1.17 -4.65
C ILE A 83 -8.90 2.38 -3.89
N LEU A 84 -8.00 3.20 -3.38
CA LEU A 84 -8.27 4.46 -2.70
C LEU A 84 -7.92 5.63 -3.61
N VAL A 85 -8.78 6.66 -3.62
CA VAL A 85 -8.59 7.92 -4.35
C VAL A 85 -8.57 9.04 -3.32
N TYR A 86 -7.50 9.83 -3.32
CA TYR A 86 -7.43 11.03 -2.48
C TYR A 86 -8.40 12.08 -3.03
N VAL A 87 -9.17 12.69 -2.13
CA VAL A 87 -10.12 13.75 -2.49
C VAL A 87 -9.83 14.97 -1.60
N PRO A 88 -9.48 16.13 -2.20
CA PRO A 88 -9.33 17.40 -1.48
C PRO A 88 -10.59 17.81 -0.70
N GLU A 89 -10.42 18.70 0.28
CA GLU A 89 -11.52 19.11 1.17
C GLU A 89 -12.55 20.03 0.50
N ASP A 90 -12.12 20.81 -0.47
CA ASP A 90 -12.92 21.67 -1.32
C ASP A 90 -13.65 20.92 -2.45
N ASN A 91 -13.45 19.61 -2.57
CA ASN A 91 -14.10 18.81 -3.60
C ASN A 91 -15.57 18.50 -3.26
N PHE A 92 -16.46 18.49 -4.25
CA PHE A 92 -17.89 18.13 -4.08
C PHE A 92 -18.11 16.76 -3.41
N PHE A 93 -17.22 15.78 -3.64
CA PHE A 93 -17.30 14.44 -3.04
C PHE A 93 -16.59 14.33 -1.69
N ALA A 94 -16.07 15.44 -1.14
CA ALA A 94 -15.39 15.47 0.16
C ALA A 94 -16.19 14.86 1.33
N PRO A 95 -17.54 14.94 1.38
CA PRO A 95 -18.32 14.29 2.44
C PRO A 95 -18.22 12.76 2.48
N MET A 96 -17.81 12.11 1.38
CA MET A 96 -17.66 10.65 1.29
C MET A 96 -16.28 10.16 1.73
N ARG A 97 -15.36 11.05 2.11
CA ARG A 97 -13.99 10.71 2.51
C ARG A 97 -13.97 9.97 3.85
N ASN A 98 -12.97 9.11 4.01
CA ASN A 98 -12.58 8.61 5.32
C ASN A 98 -11.76 9.67 6.09
N SER A 99 -11.37 9.35 7.32
CA SER A 99 -10.62 10.26 8.21
C SER A 99 -9.25 10.71 7.68
N ILE A 100 -8.71 10.05 6.66
CA ILE A 100 -7.41 10.38 6.05
C ILE A 100 -7.55 11.05 4.67
N GLY A 101 -8.77 11.42 4.27
CA GLY A 101 -9.03 12.16 3.02
C GLY A 101 -9.17 11.30 1.76
N TYR A 102 -9.41 10.00 1.89
CA TYR A 102 -9.55 9.07 0.77
C TYR A 102 -10.98 8.52 0.64
N ILE A 103 -11.38 8.21 -0.59
CA ILE A 103 -12.62 7.49 -0.93
C ILE A 103 -12.25 6.20 -1.66
N ARG A 104 -12.99 5.11 -1.41
CA ARG A 104 -12.87 3.89 -2.23
C ARG A 104 -13.31 4.19 -3.67
N GLU A 105 -12.46 3.87 -4.64
CA GLU A 105 -12.65 4.24 -6.06
C GLU A 105 -14.01 3.82 -6.61
N HIS A 106 -14.47 2.59 -6.30
CA HIS A 106 -15.78 2.10 -6.74
C HIS A 106 -16.95 2.98 -6.26
N ARG A 107 -16.86 3.55 -5.04
CA ARG A 107 -17.89 4.46 -4.51
C ARG A 107 -17.86 5.78 -5.29
N LEU A 108 -16.66 6.30 -5.54
CA LEU A 108 -16.49 7.56 -6.24
C LEU A 108 -16.95 7.48 -7.70
N VAL A 109 -16.62 6.39 -8.40
CA VAL A 109 -17.06 6.15 -9.78
C VAL A 109 -18.58 6.13 -9.88
N LEU A 110 -19.25 5.43 -8.95
CA LEU A 110 -20.70 5.35 -8.95
C LEU A 110 -21.36 6.67 -8.53
N ALA A 111 -20.80 7.39 -7.55
CA ALA A 111 -21.28 8.71 -7.15
C ALA A 111 -21.21 9.73 -8.30
N LYS A 112 -20.11 9.70 -9.06
CA LYS A 112 -19.95 10.50 -10.29
C LYS A 112 -20.99 10.15 -11.33
N GLN A 113 -21.25 8.87 -11.56
CA GLN A 113 -22.29 8.40 -12.49
C GLN A 113 -23.70 8.87 -12.08
N LEU A 114 -23.98 8.92 -10.78
CA LEU A 114 -25.26 9.37 -10.23
C LEU A 114 -25.38 10.89 -10.08
N GLY A 115 -24.27 11.64 -10.22
CA GLY A 115 -24.25 13.09 -10.02
C GLY A 115 -24.50 13.54 -8.58
N ARG A 116 -24.35 12.67 -7.58
CA ARG A 116 -24.57 13.00 -6.16
C ARG A 116 -23.64 12.22 -5.23
N ASN A 117 -23.50 12.71 -4.01
CA ASN A 117 -22.83 11.97 -2.94
C ASN A 117 -23.63 10.70 -2.56
N LEU A 118 -22.91 9.61 -2.27
CA LEU A 118 -23.50 8.39 -1.71
C LEU A 118 -23.58 8.50 -0.19
N HIS A 119 -24.70 8.09 0.38
CA HIS A 119 -24.85 7.95 1.81
C HIS A 119 -24.04 6.76 2.35
N ARG A 120 -23.86 6.71 3.68
CA ARG A 120 -23.10 5.65 4.34
C ARG A 120 -23.74 4.27 4.22
N TRP A 121 -25.08 4.21 4.19
CA TRP A 121 -25.87 2.98 4.04
C TRP A 121 -26.05 2.53 2.59
N GLU A 122 -25.64 3.35 1.62
CA GLU A 122 -25.61 2.99 0.21
C GLU A 122 -24.29 2.27 -0.07
N LEU A 123 -24.36 0.95 -0.19
CA LEU A 123 -23.22 0.09 -0.44
C LEU A 123 -23.09 -0.17 -1.93
N VAL A 124 -21.84 -0.31 -2.37
CA VAL A 124 -21.52 -0.60 -3.78
C VAL A 124 -20.96 -2.01 -3.83
N HIS A 125 -21.63 -2.88 -4.58
CA HIS A 125 -21.30 -4.28 -4.73
C HIS A 125 -20.70 -4.55 -6.12
N HIS A 126 -19.64 -5.35 -6.18
CA HIS A 126 -19.03 -5.81 -7.42
C HIS A 126 -19.66 -7.12 -7.88
N LYS A 127 -20.36 -7.10 -9.01
CA LYS A 127 -21.13 -8.22 -9.56
C LYS A 127 -20.27 -9.37 -10.08
N GLY A 128 -18.95 -9.20 -10.26
CA GLY A 128 -18.08 -10.27 -10.75
C GLY A 128 -18.23 -10.55 -12.24
N VAL A 129 -18.43 -9.51 -13.07
CA VAL A 129 -18.73 -9.67 -14.51
C VAL A 129 -17.54 -10.25 -15.29
N LYS A 130 -16.31 -9.83 -14.97
CA LYS A 130 -15.09 -10.27 -15.67
C LYS A 130 -14.18 -11.15 -14.82
N TYR A 131 -14.13 -10.89 -13.52
CA TYR A 131 -13.26 -11.59 -12.59
C TYR A 131 -14.10 -12.29 -11.51
N PRO A 132 -13.61 -13.40 -10.94
CA PRO A 132 -14.34 -14.13 -9.90
C PRO A 132 -14.76 -13.23 -8.74
N LYS A 133 -15.98 -13.42 -8.21
CA LYS A 133 -16.45 -12.68 -7.03
C LYS A 133 -15.50 -12.89 -5.86
N GLY A 134 -15.24 -11.81 -5.11
CA GLY A 134 -14.31 -11.81 -3.99
C GLY A 134 -12.81 -11.76 -4.36
N SER A 135 -12.44 -11.95 -5.62
CA SER A 135 -11.05 -11.82 -6.08
C SER A 135 -10.53 -10.38 -5.96
N ILE A 136 -9.21 -10.25 -5.85
CA ILE A 136 -8.53 -8.95 -5.75
C ILE A 136 -8.74 -8.13 -7.03
N GLU A 137 -8.75 -8.82 -8.17
CA GLU A 137 -8.98 -8.29 -9.51
C GLU A 137 -10.40 -7.75 -9.63
N ASN A 138 -11.42 -8.49 -9.15
CA ASN A 138 -12.81 -8.03 -9.18
C ASN A 138 -13.01 -6.77 -8.32
N LYS A 139 -12.39 -6.70 -7.14
CA LYS A 139 -12.45 -5.51 -6.26
C LYS A 139 -11.81 -4.26 -6.87
N GLN A 140 -10.98 -4.43 -7.90
CA GLN A 140 -10.31 -3.37 -8.64
C GLN A 140 -10.99 -3.05 -9.98
N ASP A 141 -11.98 -3.85 -10.39
CA ASP A 141 -12.72 -3.69 -11.61
C ASP A 141 -13.93 -2.77 -11.40
N ASN A 142 -13.67 -1.46 -11.47
CA ASN A 142 -14.64 -0.41 -11.17
C ASN A 142 -15.42 0.06 -12.41
N ARG A 143 -15.53 -0.77 -13.46
CA ARG A 143 -16.39 -0.48 -14.60
C ARG A 143 -17.86 -0.48 -14.15
N ILE A 144 -18.67 0.44 -14.68
CA ILE A 144 -20.06 0.66 -14.23
C ILE A 144 -20.91 -0.61 -14.38
N ASP A 145 -20.69 -1.39 -15.44
CA ASP A 145 -21.35 -2.68 -15.66
C ASP A 145 -21.04 -3.71 -14.57
N ASN A 146 -19.94 -3.59 -13.83
CA ASN A 146 -19.58 -4.45 -12.70
C ASN A 146 -20.07 -3.92 -11.34
N LEU A 147 -20.53 -2.67 -11.24
CA LEU A 147 -20.96 -2.06 -9.98
C LEU A 147 -22.48 -2.10 -9.83
N GLN A 148 -22.94 -2.27 -8.60
CA GLN A 148 -24.35 -2.19 -8.25
C GLN A 148 -24.53 -1.44 -6.92
N LEU A 149 -25.43 -0.45 -6.90
CA LEU A 149 -25.83 0.20 -5.67
C LEU A 149 -26.86 -0.67 -4.93
N ILE A 150 -26.62 -0.95 -3.66
CA ILE A 150 -27.53 -1.71 -2.82
C ILE A 150 -27.65 -1.09 -1.42
N SER A 151 -28.79 -1.29 -0.76
CA SER A 151 -28.97 -0.90 0.64
C SER A 151 -28.27 -1.91 1.56
N ASP A 152 -27.86 -1.45 2.75
CA ASP A 152 -27.17 -2.26 3.77
C ASP A 152 -27.87 -3.59 4.09
N THR A 153 -29.20 -3.56 4.26
CA THR A 153 -30.04 -4.76 4.49
C THR A 153 -29.94 -5.79 3.36
N ARG A 154 -29.88 -5.33 2.11
CA ARG A 154 -29.79 -6.20 0.93
C ARG A 154 -28.37 -6.72 0.69
N HIS A 155 -27.34 -5.96 1.07
CA HIS A 155 -25.95 -6.36 0.88
C HIS A 155 -25.57 -7.63 1.64
N ASN A 156 -25.96 -7.72 2.92
CA ASN A 156 -25.68 -8.89 3.73
C ASN A 156 -26.42 -10.13 3.19
N GLN A 157 -27.69 -9.97 2.80
CA GLN A 157 -28.48 -11.06 2.23
C GLN A 157 -27.88 -11.57 0.92
N ILE A 158 -27.54 -10.68 -0.03
CA ILE A 158 -26.90 -11.05 -1.30
C ILE A 158 -25.59 -11.81 -1.04
N THR A 159 -24.73 -11.29 -0.17
CA THR A 159 -23.44 -11.92 0.15
C THR A 159 -23.62 -13.34 0.72
N ILE A 160 -24.59 -13.53 1.62
CA ILE A 160 -24.87 -14.84 2.23
C ILE A 160 -25.41 -15.82 1.19
N LEU A 161 -26.38 -15.38 0.38
CA LEU A 161 -27.01 -16.21 -0.64
C LEU A 161 -26.00 -16.64 -1.71
N GLU A 162 -25.13 -15.73 -2.17
CA GLU A 162 -24.09 -16.04 -3.15
C GLU A 162 -23.10 -17.08 -2.63
N LYS A 163 -22.64 -16.96 -1.38
CA LYS A 163 -21.78 -17.97 -0.76
C LYS A 163 -22.47 -19.32 -0.67
N ARG A 164 -23.77 -19.33 -0.36
CA ARG A 164 -24.55 -20.56 -0.29
C ARG A 164 -24.70 -21.21 -1.66
N ILE A 165 -24.97 -20.42 -2.70
CA ILE A 165 -25.06 -20.90 -4.09
C ILE A 165 -23.73 -21.51 -4.52
N ALA A 166 -22.61 -20.80 -4.36
CA ALA A 166 -21.30 -21.32 -4.73
C ALA A 166 -20.94 -22.62 -4.01
N TYR A 167 -21.28 -22.73 -2.71
CA TYR A 167 -21.11 -23.97 -1.95
C TYR A 167 -21.97 -25.12 -2.51
N LEU A 168 -23.24 -24.85 -2.84
CA LEU A 168 -24.14 -25.86 -3.40
C LEU A 168 -23.69 -26.32 -4.79
N GLU A 169 -23.27 -25.40 -5.65
CA GLU A 169 -22.71 -25.70 -6.98
C GLU A 169 -21.48 -26.60 -6.88
N SER A 170 -20.55 -26.28 -5.97
CA SER A 170 -19.38 -27.13 -5.70
C SER A 170 -19.79 -28.53 -5.24
N LYS A 171 -20.84 -28.65 -4.42
CA LYS A 171 -21.33 -29.94 -3.93
C LYS A 171 -21.97 -30.76 -5.05
N VAL A 172 -22.80 -30.14 -5.91
CA VAL A 172 -23.41 -30.80 -7.08
C VAL A 172 -22.33 -31.32 -8.03
N LEU A 173 -21.31 -30.50 -8.34
CA LEU A 173 -20.19 -30.91 -9.18
C LEU A 173 -19.41 -32.10 -8.60
N SER A 174 -19.23 -32.15 -7.28
CA SER A 174 -18.57 -33.28 -6.61
C SER A 174 -19.39 -34.58 -6.60
N LEU A 175 -20.72 -34.49 -6.76
CA LEU A 175 -21.62 -35.64 -6.81
C LEU A 175 -21.83 -36.17 -8.24
N GLY A 176 -21.72 -35.31 -9.26
CA GLY A 176 -21.85 -35.68 -10.68
C GLY A 176 -20.60 -36.32 -11.30
N GLY A 177 -19.54 -36.54 -10.52
CA GLY A 177 -18.26 -37.09 -10.96
C GLY A 177 -18.01 -38.51 -10.47
N LYS A 178 -18.88 -39.47 -10.81
CA LYS A 178 -18.52 -40.89 -10.92
C LYS A 178 -19.35 -41.52 -12.06
N PRO A 179 -18.72 -42.05 -13.13
CA PRO A 179 -19.40 -43.04 -13.96
C PRO A 179 -19.77 -44.28 -13.12
#